data_AF-A0AAD6FCW2-F1
#
_entry.id   AF-A0AAD6FCW2-F1
#
_cell.length_a   1.000
_cell.length_b   1.000
_cell.length_c   1.000
_cell.angle_alpha   90.00
_cell.angle_beta   90.00
_cell.angle_gamma   90.00
#
_symmetry.space_group_name_H-M   'P 1'
#
loop_
_entity.id
_entity.type
_entity.pdbx_description
1 polymer ?
#
loop_
_entity_poly.entity_id
_entity_poly.type
_entity_poly.pdbx_seq_one_letter_code
_entity_poly.pdbx_strand_id
1 'polypeptide(L)'
;MCLLDATYRTCRYSVPLFFLCVRTNVCYAVVGLFVTQSETTADVKEALQVFKEWNPDWSPSHFMVDFSEVEIGALEEEFQGSKEAKVCKDNDKVRAWFSNKWLPEAKRWVHVFRDEDLKVAIYTNNGVERQNETLKYSHLEGYKNCSLSEMLTVLVTDFLPRTYRK
;
A
#
# COMPACT_ATOMS: atom_id res chain seq x y z
N MET A 1 10.35 -2.56 7.47
CA MET A 1 9.56 -3.06 6.33
C MET A 1 8.59 -1.96 5.96
N CYS A 2 8.70 -1.45 4.73
CA CYS A 2 7.78 -0.46 4.18
C CYS A 2 6.73 -1.14 3.32
N LEU A 3 5.58 -0.52 3.17
CA LEU A 3 4.49 -0.94 2.31
C LEU A 3 4.11 0.26 1.46
N LEU A 4 4.04 0.08 0.14
CA LEU A 4 3.49 1.06 -0.79
C LEU A 4 2.22 0.45 -1.39
N ASP A 5 1.15 1.23 -1.39
CA ASP A 5 -0.16 0.77 -1.89
C ASP A 5 -0.89 1.93 -2.57
N ALA A 6 -1.47 1.66 -3.73
CA ALA A 6 -2.16 2.65 -4.54
C ALA A 6 -3.67 2.55 -4.36
N THR A 7 -4.34 3.69 -4.31
CA THR A 7 -5.79 3.75 -4.23
C THR A 7 -6.38 4.68 -5.28
N TYR A 8 -7.40 4.16 -5.96
CA TYR A 8 -8.06 4.81 -7.08
C TYR A 8 -9.45 5.32 -6.73
N ARG A 9 -9.97 6.21 -7.59
CA ARG A 9 -11.34 6.75 -7.54
C ARG A 9 -11.64 7.50 -6.22
N THR A 10 -10.65 8.24 -5.74
CA THR A 10 -10.74 9.09 -4.54
C THR A 10 -11.31 10.47 -4.83
N CYS A 11 -11.31 10.90 -6.09
CA CYS A 11 -11.91 12.15 -6.55
C CYS A 11 -12.45 11.98 -7.98
N ARG A 12 -12.95 13.09 -8.58
CA ARG A 12 -13.47 13.09 -9.96
C ARG A 12 -12.42 12.69 -11.01
N TYR A 13 -11.13 12.82 -10.69
CA TYR A 13 -10.02 12.48 -11.58
C TYR A 13 -9.52 11.07 -11.28
N SER A 14 -9.14 10.35 -12.34
CA SER A 14 -8.55 9.01 -12.23
C SER A 14 -7.05 9.09 -11.95
N VAL A 15 -6.67 9.78 -10.87
CA VAL A 15 -5.28 9.89 -10.42
C VAL A 15 -5.00 8.86 -9.31
N PRO A 16 -3.84 8.20 -9.31
CA PRO A 16 -3.45 7.30 -8.22
C PRO A 16 -3.07 8.09 -6.97
N LEU A 17 -3.62 7.70 -5.82
CA LEU A 17 -3.20 8.17 -4.51
C LEU A 17 -2.44 7.03 -3.82
N PHE A 18 -1.16 7.23 -3.55
CA PHE A 18 -0.29 6.25 -2.92
C PHE A 18 -0.17 6.47 -1.42
N PHE A 19 -0.09 5.36 -0.69
CA PHE A 19 0.13 5.29 0.75
C PHE A 19 1.49 4.68 1.01
N LEU A 20 2.38 5.48 1.60
CA LEU A 20 3.63 4.98 2.14
C LEU A 20 3.43 4.62 3.61
N CYS A 21 3.48 3.33 3.91
CA CYS A 21 3.28 2.78 5.25
C CYS A 21 4.56 2.16 5.79
N VAL A 22 4.79 2.26 7.09
CA VAL A 22 5.90 1.58 7.78
C VAL A 22 5.37 0.65 8.85
N ARG A 23 5.95 -0.56 8.94
CA ARG A 23 5.67 -1.51 10.00
C ARG A 23 6.27 -1.02 11.33
N THR A 24 5.41 -0.78 12.31
CA THR A 24 5.77 -0.57 13.71
C THR A 24 5.77 -1.91 14.49
N ASN A 25 6.03 -1.86 15.79
CA ASN A 25 5.92 -3.02 16.68
C ASN A 25 4.48 -3.54 16.84
N VAL A 26 3.47 -2.71 16.56
CA VAL A 26 2.04 -3.05 16.76
C VAL A 26 1.27 -3.16 15.45
N CYS A 27 1.48 -2.24 14.51
CA CYS A 27 0.70 -2.16 13.27
C CYS A 27 1.47 -1.45 12.13
N TYR A 28 0.87 -1.38 10.94
CA TYR A 28 1.33 -0.46 9.90
C TYR A 28 0.80 0.94 10.18
N ALA A 29 1.68 1.93 10.06
CA ALA A 29 1.33 3.35 10.18
C ALA A 29 1.59 4.04 8.84
N VAL A 30 0.66 4.89 8.40
CA VAL A 30 0.83 5.75 7.22
C VAL A 30 1.83 6.84 7.60
N VAL A 31 2.96 6.87 6.92
CA VAL A 31 4.03 7.86 7.13
C VAL A 31 4.10 8.87 5.99
N GLY A 32 3.49 8.56 4.84
CA GLY A 32 3.43 9.46 3.69
C GLY A 32 2.25 9.18 2.79
N LEU A 33 1.78 10.22 2.12
CA LEU A 33 0.78 10.17 1.07
C LEU A 33 1.29 11.00 -0.10
N PHE A 34 1.09 10.52 -1.31
CA PHE A 34 1.39 11.31 -2.51
C PHE A 34 0.43 10.94 -3.65
N VAL A 35 0.20 11.91 -4.53
CA VAL A 35 -0.63 11.74 -5.73
C VAL A 35 0.29 11.98 -6.92
N THR A 36 0.25 11.08 -7.90
CA THR A 36 0.96 11.27 -9.17
C THR A 36 -0.03 11.58 -10.29
N GLN A 37 0.46 12.19 -11.37
CA GLN A 37 -0.36 12.45 -12.56
C GLN A 37 -0.72 11.14 -13.27
N SER A 38 0.25 10.23 -13.37
CA SER A 38 0.08 8.91 -13.97
C SER A 38 0.75 7.83 -13.14
N GLU A 39 0.35 6.58 -13.38
CA GLU A 39 0.97 5.40 -12.76
C GLU A 39 2.13 4.93 -13.65
N THR A 40 3.16 5.77 -13.79
CA THR A 40 4.40 5.42 -14.49
C THR A 40 5.56 5.31 -13.52
N THR A 41 6.57 4.54 -13.89
CA THR A 41 7.75 4.31 -13.03
C THR A 41 8.44 5.63 -12.69
N ALA A 42 8.51 6.54 -13.65
CA ALA A 42 9.12 7.86 -13.48
C ALA A 42 8.36 8.72 -12.46
N ASP A 43 7.03 8.77 -12.55
CA ASP A 43 6.21 9.58 -11.64
C ASP A 43 6.28 9.06 -10.19
N VAL A 44 6.21 7.74 -9.99
CA VAL A 44 6.32 7.13 -8.66
C VAL A 44 7.72 7.33 -8.08
N LYS A 45 8.74 7.19 -8.93
CA LYS A 45 10.14 7.44 -8.58
C LYS A 45 10.37 8.88 -8.12
N GLU A 46 9.87 9.86 -8.87
CA GLU A 46 10.00 11.28 -8.51
C GLU A 46 9.42 11.55 -7.12
N ALA A 47 8.23 11.01 -6.84
CA ALA A 47 7.62 11.14 -5.51
C ALA A 47 8.50 10.51 -4.41
N LEU A 48 9.04 9.30 -4.64
CA LEU A 48 9.91 8.62 -3.69
C LEU A 48 11.23 9.37 -3.45
N GLN A 49 11.78 10.03 -4.47
CA GLN A 49 12.96 10.88 -4.34
C GLN A 49 12.71 12.03 -3.38
N VAL A 50 11.56 12.70 -3.47
CA VAL A 50 11.18 13.77 -2.52
C VAL A 50 11.16 13.26 -1.08
N PHE A 51 10.60 12.06 -0.83
CA PHE A 51 10.62 11.47 0.51
C PHE A 51 12.03 11.17 1.02
N LYS A 52 12.94 10.76 0.13
CA LYS A 52 14.34 10.47 0.44
C LYS A 52 15.15 11.74 0.72
N GLU A 53 14.91 12.81 -0.04
CA GLU A 53 15.49 14.13 0.21
C GLU A 53 15.07 14.68 1.58
N TRP A 54 13.79 14.51 1.95
CA TRP A 54 13.30 14.92 3.26
C TRP A 54 13.81 14.05 4.41
N ASN A 55 14.21 12.81 4.13
CA ASN A 55 14.66 11.84 5.12
C ASN A 55 15.95 11.14 4.67
N PRO A 56 17.12 11.80 4.75
CA PRO A 56 18.38 11.24 4.24
C PRO A 56 18.79 9.92 4.91
N ASP A 57 18.40 9.73 6.18
CA ASP A 57 18.67 8.51 6.95
C ASP A 57 17.67 7.37 6.67
N TRP A 58 16.62 7.64 5.88
CA TRP A 58 15.61 6.64 5.55
C TRP A 58 16.14 5.67 4.49
N SER A 59 16.69 4.56 4.96
CA SER A 59 17.17 3.45 4.13
C SER A 59 16.39 2.17 4.43
N PRO A 60 15.17 2.00 3.89
CA PRO A 60 14.34 0.81 4.13
C PRO A 60 15.00 -0.45 3.59
N SER A 61 15.01 -1.55 4.35
CA SER A 61 15.63 -2.81 3.90
C SER A 61 14.78 -3.64 2.96
N HIS A 62 13.45 -3.52 3.05
CA HIS A 62 12.47 -4.29 2.30
C HIS A 62 11.19 -3.46 2.09
N PHE A 63 10.60 -3.58 0.90
CA PHE A 63 9.28 -3.07 0.56
C PHE A 63 8.30 -4.21 0.31
N MET A 64 7.02 -3.96 0.60
CA MET A 64 5.89 -4.77 0.19
C MET A 64 5.03 -3.92 -0.71
N VAL A 65 4.84 -4.39 -1.94
CA VAL A 65 4.10 -3.70 -3.00
C VAL A 65 3.22 -4.71 -3.70
N ASP A 66 2.22 -4.22 -4.43
CA ASP A 66 1.45 -5.06 -5.32
C ASP A 66 2.32 -5.59 -6.46
N PHE A 67 1.81 -6.58 -7.20
CA PHE A 67 2.50 -7.10 -8.38
C PHE A 67 2.35 -6.12 -9.56
N SER A 68 2.92 -4.92 -9.39
CA SER A 68 2.93 -3.81 -10.33
C SER A 68 4.37 -3.57 -10.79
N GLU A 69 4.63 -3.77 -12.09
CA GLU A 69 5.96 -3.52 -12.67
C GLU A 69 6.39 -2.05 -12.51
N VAL A 70 5.42 -1.15 -12.42
CA VAL A 70 5.64 0.29 -12.21
C VAL A 70 6.23 0.55 -10.82
N GLU A 71 5.58 0.05 -9.78
CA GLU A 71 6.00 0.24 -8.39
C GLU A 71 7.32 -0.49 -8.12
N ILE A 72 7.43 -1.72 -8.61
CA ILE A 72 8.65 -2.53 -8.48
C ILE A 72 9.82 -1.80 -9.16
N GLY A 73 9.66 -1.37 -10.41
CA GLY A 73 10.71 -0.65 -11.13
C GLY A 73 11.13 0.66 -10.44
N ALA A 74 10.17 1.42 -9.90
CA ALA A 74 10.47 2.67 -9.22
C ALA A 74 11.29 2.44 -7.95
N LEU A 75 10.94 1.39 -7.20
CA LEU A 75 11.66 1.00 -5.99
C LEU A 75 13.05 0.41 -6.30
N GLU A 76 13.17 -0.42 -7.33
CA GLU A 76 14.45 -1.00 -7.75
C GLU A 76 15.44 0.07 -8.22
N GLU A 77 14.96 1.06 -8.99
CA GLU A 77 15.79 2.17 -9.44
C GLU A 77 16.26 3.08 -8.29
N GLU A 78 15.38 3.38 -7.33
CA GLU A 78 15.69 4.32 -6.23
C GLU A 78 16.39 3.69 -5.03
N PHE A 79 16.12 2.41 -4.78
CA PHE A 79 16.59 1.69 -3.61
C PHE A 79 17.40 0.45 -4.00
N GLN A 80 18.43 0.67 -4.82
CA GLN A 80 19.38 -0.35 -5.32
C GLN A 80 20.09 -1.18 -4.21
N GLY A 81 19.98 -0.80 -2.94
CA GLY A 81 20.52 -1.52 -1.78
C GLY A 81 19.47 -2.20 -0.88
N SER A 82 18.18 -1.96 -1.12
CA SER A 82 17.11 -2.67 -0.43
C SER A 82 16.99 -4.05 -1.04
N LYS A 83 17.10 -5.10 -0.21
CA LYS A 83 16.88 -6.47 -0.71
C LYS A 83 15.46 -6.50 -1.22
N GLU A 84 15.36 -6.79 -2.51
CA GLU A 84 14.17 -6.57 -3.32
C GLU A 84 12.91 -7.00 -2.58
N ALA A 85 11.80 -6.36 -2.93
CA ALA A 85 10.57 -7.10 -3.12
C ALA A 85 10.87 -8.17 -4.19
N LYS A 86 11.59 -9.23 -3.81
CA LYS A 86 11.70 -10.46 -4.59
C LYS A 86 10.30 -11.01 -4.61
N VAL A 87 9.53 -10.52 -5.58
CA VAL A 87 8.41 -11.25 -6.15
C VAL A 87 8.88 -12.70 -6.24
N CYS A 88 8.02 -13.62 -5.81
CA CYS A 88 8.19 -15.07 -5.74
C CYS A 88 8.80 -15.79 -6.97
N LYS A 89 9.36 -15.08 -7.95
CA LYS A 89 10.10 -15.60 -9.10
C LYS A 89 11.47 -16.18 -8.75
N ASP A 90 12.23 -15.56 -7.85
CA ASP A 90 13.65 -15.91 -7.67
C ASP A 90 13.96 -16.96 -6.61
N ASN A 91 13.00 -17.31 -5.76
CA ASN A 91 13.22 -18.30 -4.72
C ASN A 91 12.46 -19.58 -5.05
N ASP A 92 13.17 -20.53 -5.65
CA ASP A 92 12.62 -21.83 -6.02
C ASP A 92 11.97 -22.57 -4.86
N LYS A 93 12.47 -22.39 -3.63
CA LYS A 93 11.86 -23.02 -2.44
C LYS A 93 10.53 -22.37 -2.08
N VAL A 94 10.44 -21.04 -2.18
CA VAL A 94 9.19 -20.30 -1.93
C VAL A 94 8.17 -20.58 -3.02
N ARG A 95 8.59 -20.59 -4.30
CA ARG A 95 7.73 -20.96 -5.44
C ARG A 95 7.22 -22.39 -5.31
N ALA A 96 8.11 -23.34 -5.02
CA ALA A 96 7.73 -24.73 -4.80
C ALA A 96 6.80 -24.88 -3.59
N TRP A 97 7.03 -24.14 -2.49
CA TRP A 97 6.13 -24.17 -1.35
C TRP A 97 4.76 -23.56 -1.68
N PHE A 98 4.70 -22.46 -2.41
CA PHE A 98 3.45 -21.85 -2.86
C PHE A 98 2.64 -22.82 -3.75
N SER A 99 3.28 -23.41 -4.75
CA SER A 99 2.64 -24.36 -5.67
C SER A 99 2.25 -25.67 -5.00
N ASN A 100 3.10 -26.22 -4.14
CA ASN A 100 2.91 -27.57 -3.59
C ASN A 100 2.18 -27.61 -2.24
N LYS A 101 2.09 -26.48 -1.52
CA LYS A 101 1.52 -26.43 -0.17
C LYS A 101 0.49 -25.33 0.02
N TRP A 102 0.78 -24.10 -0.43
CA TRP A 102 -0.12 -22.98 -0.15
C TRP A 102 -1.38 -22.97 -1.02
N LEU A 103 -1.20 -23.03 -2.35
CA LEU A 103 -2.29 -22.96 -3.33
C LEU A 103 -3.24 -24.17 -3.29
N PRO A 104 -2.77 -25.43 -3.09
CA PRO A 104 -3.66 -26.57 -2.92
C PRO A 104 -4.57 -26.45 -1.69
N GLU A 105 -4.14 -25.72 -0.66
CA GLU A 105 -4.89 -25.49 0.58
C GLU A 105 -5.80 -24.25 0.50
N ALA A 106 -6.04 -23.70 -0.70
CA ALA A 106 -6.84 -22.50 -0.92
C ALA A 106 -8.18 -22.48 -0.16
N LYS A 107 -8.83 -23.64 -0.03
CA LYS A 107 -10.10 -23.75 0.71
C LYS A 107 -10.01 -23.34 2.19
N ARG A 108 -8.83 -23.39 2.82
CA ARG A 108 -8.64 -23.03 4.24
C ARG A 108 -8.48 -21.54 4.47
N TRP A 109 -8.01 -20.80 3.47
CA TRP A 109 -7.65 -19.39 3.63
C TRP A 109 -8.39 -18.45 2.68
N VAL A 110 -8.93 -18.92 1.56
CA VAL A 110 -9.82 -18.13 0.70
C VAL A 110 -11.20 -18.04 1.35
N HIS A 111 -11.64 -16.80 1.59
CA HIS A 111 -12.86 -16.50 2.33
C HIS A 111 -14.13 -17.07 1.69
N VAL A 112 -14.16 -17.24 0.37
CA VAL A 112 -15.32 -17.79 -0.36
C VAL A 112 -15.63 -19.26 -0.02
N PHE A 113 -14.67 -19.98 0.57
CA PHE A 113 -14.83 -21.40 0.97
C PHE A 113 -15.07 -21.59 2.48
N ARG A 114 -15.22 -20.51 3.25
CA ARG A 114 -15.49 -20.59 4.70
C ARG A 114 -16.99 -20.54 4.95
N ASP A 115 -17.49 -21.51 5.71
CA ASP A 115 -18.84 -21.50 6.29
C ASP A 115 -19.01 -20.30 7.23
N GLU A 116 -20.23 -19.78 7.37
CA GLU A 116 -20.53 -18.43 7.89
C GLU A 116 -20.02 -18.11 9.31
N ASP A 117 -19.56 -19.09 10.06
CA ASP A 117 -19.30 -19.01 11.51
C ASP A 117 -17.90 -18.55 11.94
N LEU A 118 -16.95 -18.31 11.01
CA LEU A 118 -15.58 -17.94 11.40
C LEU A 118 -15.06 -16.63 10.77
N LYS A 119 -15.71 -15.51 11.11
CA LYS A 119 -15.18 -14.15 10.88
C LYS A 119 -14.22 -13.75 12.01
N VAL A 120 -13.05 -14.41 12.10
CA VAL A 120 -11.96 -13.98 12.99
C VAL A 120 -11.04 -13.02 12.23
N ALA A 121 -10.86 -11.81 12.79
CA ALA A 121 -10.10 -10.71 12.20
C ALA A 121 -8.64 -11.09 11.90
N ILE A 122 -8.22 -10.93 10.65
CA ILE A 122 -6.86 -11.21 10.17
C ILE A 122 -6.00 -9.93 10.26
N TYR A 123 -4.75 -10.03 10.74
CA TYR A 123 -3.78 -8.93 10.92
C TYR A 123 -2.58 -9.00 9.96
N THR A 124 -2.85 -9.22 8.68
CA THR A 124 -1.93 -9.03 7.55
C THR A 124 -2.70 -8.19 6.54
N ASN A 125 -2.09 -7.14 5.98
CA ASN A 125 -2.60 -6.09 5.06
C ASN A 125 -3.98 -5.46 5.33
N ASN A 126 -4.93 -6.17 5.95
CA ASN A 126 -6.21 -5.74 6.47
C ASN A 126 -6.17 -4.41 7.23
N GLY A 127 -5.07 -4.07 7.92
CA GLY A 127 -4.95 -2.76 8.58
C GLY A 127 -4.85 -1.60 7.58
N VAL A 128 -4.08 -1.79 6.51
CA VAL A 128 -3.93 -0.81 5.43
C VAL A 128 -5.15 -0.84 4.52
N GLU A 129 -5.65 -2.01 4.15
CA GLU A 129 -6.92 -2.14 3.42
C GLU A 129 -8.06 -1.47 4.18
N ARG A 130 -8.16 -1.67 5.50
CA ARG A 130 -9.16 -1.01 6.35
C ARG A 130 -8.92 0.49 6.49
N GLN A 131 -7.68 0.97 6.45
CA GLN A 131 -7.37 2.40 6.38
C GLN A 131 -7.79 3.00 5.04
N ASN A 132 -7.54 2.31 3.94
CA ASN A 132 -7.99 2.69 2.60
C ASN A 132 -9.52 2.68 2.50
N GLU A 133 -10.17 1.66 3.04
CA GLU A 133 -11.63 1.59 3.14
C GLU A 133 -12.17 2.72 4.02
N THR A 134 -11.56 2.99 5.17
CA THR A 134 -11.97 4.10 6.05
C THR A 134 -11.81 5.43 5.34
N LEU A 135 -10.72 5.65 4.58
CA LEU A 135 -10.59 6.82 3.74
C LEU A 135 -11.73 6.89 2.72
N LYS A 136 -11.96 5.83 1.94
CA LYS A 136 -12.93 5.82 0.83
C LYS A 136 -14.39 5.94 1.27
N TYR A 137 -14.75 5.27 2.36
CA TYR A 137 -16.13 5.07 2.79
C TYR A 137 -16.50 5.86 4.04
N SER A 138 -15.56 6.49 4.73
CA SER A 138 -15.87 7.37 5.88
C SER A 138 -15.44 8.81 5.64
N HIS A 139 -14.24 9.04 5.12
CA HIS A 139 -13.71 10.40 4.97
C HIS A 139 -14.01 11.02 3.59
N LEU A 140 -13.98 10.21 2.54
CA LEU A 140 -14.31 10.61 1.17
C LEU A 140 -15.76 10.25 0.78
N GLU A 141 -16.58 9.81 1.75
CA GLU A 141 -18.01 9.60 1.53
C GLU A 141 -18.67 10.95 1.19
N GLY A 142 -19.33 11.03 0.01
CA GLY A 142 -19.85 12.28 -0.53
C GLY A 142 -18.86 13.09 -1.39
N TYR A 143 -17.56 12.78 -1.36
CA TYR A 143 -16.50 13.48 -2.09
C TYR A 143 -16.04 12.76 -3.36
N LYS A 144 -16.71 11.67 -3.79
CA LYS A 144 -16.31 10.90 -4.98
C LYS A 144 -16.27 11.71 -6.29
N ASN A 145 -17.01 12.82 -6.35
CA ASN A 145 -17.02 13.76 -7.48
C ASN A 145 -16.32 15.10 -7.16
N CYS A 146 -15.59 15.19 -6.05
CA CYS A 146 -14.88 16.41 -5.67
C CYS A 146 -13.64 16.64 -6.54
N SER A 147 -13.15 17.87 -6.52
CA SER A 147 -11.88 18.27 -7.12
C SER A 147 -10.69 17.67 -6.36
N LEU A 148 -9.53 17.64 -7.02
CA LEU A 148 -8.28 17.21 -6.38
C LEU A 148 -7.96 18.04 -5.13
N SER A 149 -8.20 19.35 -5.17
CA SER A 149 -7.96 20.26 -4.03
C SER A 149 -8.83 19.91 -2.82
N GLU A 150 -10.10 19.57 -3.04
CA GLU A 150 -11.02 19.16 -1.97
C GLU A 150 -10.59 17.82 -1.36
N MET A 151 -10.20 16.84 -2.19
CA MET A 151 -9.68 15.56 -1.70
C MET A 151 -8.40 15.73 -0.86
N LEU A 152 -7.44 16.53 -1.33
CA LEU A 152 -6.23 16.85 -0.58
C LEU A 152 -6.53 17.59 0.73
N THR A 153 -7.52 18.48 0.73
CA THR A 153 -7.96 19.17 1.95
C THR A 153 -8.48 18.18 2.98
N VAL A 154 -9.33 17.22 2.59
CA VAL A 154 -9.84 16.16 3.48
C VAL A 154 -8.69 15.31 4.03
N LEU A 155 -7.72 14.94 3.19
CA LEU A 155 -6.55 14.17 3.62
C LEU A 155 -5.75 14.88 4.72
N VAL A 156 -5.45 16.16 4.51
CA VAL A 156 -4.59 16.94 5.42
C VAL A 156 -5.34 17.37 6.68
N THR A 157 -6.61 17.74 6.57
CA THR A 157 -7.36 18.33 7.69
C THR A 157 -8.12 17.32 8.54
N ASP A 158 -8.42 16.12 8.01
CA ASP A 158 -9.24 15.13 8.71
C ASP A 158 -8.57 13.75 8.80
N PHE A 159 -8.16 13.16 7.67
CA PHE A 159 -7.63 11.79 7.66
C PHE A 159 -6.29 11.66 8.38
N LEU A 160 -5.28 12.44 7.99
CA LEU A 160 -3.95 12.39 8.58
C LEU A 160 -3.95 12.69 10.09
N PRO A 161 -4.57 13.79 10.59
CA PRO A 161 -4.60 14.09 12.02
C PRO A 161 -5.23 12.99 12.88
N ARG A 162 -6.25 12.29 12.37
CA ARG A 162 -6.86 11.16 13.07
C ARG A 162 -5.98 9.91 13.06
N THR A 163 -5.22 9.71 11.97
CA THR A 163 -4.33 8.56 11.84
C THR A 163 -3.13 8.65 12.79
N TYR A 164 -2.67 9.86 13.10
CA TYR A 164 -1.55 10.10 14.03
C TYR A 164 -1.93 10.17 15.52
N ARG A 165 -3.22 10.31 15.87
CA ARG A 165 -3.70 10.43 17.27
C ARG A 165 -3.87 9.08 18.00
N LYS A 166 -3.16 8.03 17.58
CA LYS A 166 -3.25 6.71 18.23
C LYS A 166 -2.39 6.62 19.49
#